data_AF-A0A1Y4EQZ3-F1
#
_entry.id   AF-A0A1Y4EQZ3-F1
#
_cell.length_a   1.000
_cell.length_b   1.000
_cell.length_c   1.000
_cell.angle_alpha   90.00
_cell.angle_beta   90.00
_cell.angle_gamma   90.00
#
_symmetry.space_group_name_H-M   'P 1'
#
loop_
_entity.id
_entity.type
_entity.pdbx_description
1 polymer ?
#
loop_
_entity_poly.entity_id
_entity_poly.type
_entity_poly.pdbx_seq_one_letter_code
_entity_poly.pdbx_strand_id
1 'polypeptide(L)'
;MQQVSQAWKDAQEQTLVPESYVEIILNVGDPDAQADAAPSDNGHEDFSSTEHLIDETEKEQVLYATLEHNIWPLNGTARIVPNSGPYGNNGFIGNELSGNDGTYSVTPTITIQFSEVFNAVIPGITVTWAPSYNEYASSFKITAYNGTAQVFTKTVIENEEISSVVEGDIQGYNRIVIEVLEWCKPSRRARIERIIVGVEKTYGKSELMSYGHDMFVDPMSAELPKSEITFEIVNLNGEYNPDNPQGAEKYLMERQSITARYGYKLNGSVEWIKAGTFYMSEWDTPQNGITATFKARDALEFMSDTYTGPSTGTLADIATSALQQADLPTMPDGSDRWTLDASLSSITAAESADLSENTIAEVLQYVANAACCVFYQDRDGMLHIEPLGSGATDYEINRFNSYSNSEISLTKQLKAVNVNDGAAVLTVGTTGETQDISNPLVSSERASAVAQWAADYLENRKVLSGAFRADPRLDPLDRVTNKNQFAESTVLVTEIQYTYNGAFRGNYEGRAVV
;
A
#
# COMPACT_ATOMS: atom_id res chain seq x y z
N MET A 1 6.73 -10.59 8.47
CA MET A 1 6.71 -11.77 7.58
C MET A 1 5.29 -12.13 7.17
N GLN A 2 5.09 -12.30 5.87
CA GLN A 2 3.80 -12.66 5.28
C GLN A 2 3.36 -14.10 5.61
N GLN A 3 2.08 -14.25 5.94
CA GLN A 3 1.45 -15.56 6.14
C GLN A 3 1.14 -16.22 4.80
N VAL A 4 1.39 -17.52 4.71
CA VAL A 4 1.14 -18.34 3.50
C VAL A 4 0.66 -19.72 3.89
N SER A 5 0.11 -20.44 2.92
CA SER A 5 -0.26 -21.84 3.08
C SER A 5 0.95 -22.75 3.36
N GLN A 6 0.69 -23.92 3.94
CA GLN A 6 1.72 -24.94 4.08
C GLN A 6 2.25 -25.40 2.71
N ALA A 7 1.42 -25.42 1.67
CA ALA A 7 1.83 -25.80 0.33
C ALA A 7 2.87 -24.84 -0.26
N TRP A 8 2.79 -23.55 0.07
CA TRP A 8 3.83 -22.57 -0.28
C TRP A 8 5.15 -22.90 0.42
N LYS A 9 5.12 -23.15 1.74
CA LYS A 9 6.31 -23.48 2.52
C LYS A 9 6.98 -24.75 2.00
N ASP A 10 6.19 -25.82 1.80
CA ASP A 10 6.66 -27.10 1.26
C ASP A 10 7.27 -26.93 -0.14
N ALA A 11 6.73 -26.02 -0.98
CA ALA A 11 7.27 -25.73 -2.29
C ALA A 11 8.65 -25.06 -2.22
N GLN A 12 8.89 -24.19 -1.23
CA GLN A 12 10.17 -23.52 -1.03
C GLN A 12 11.27 -24.44 -0.48
N GLU A 13 10.91 -25.60 0.07
CA GLU A 13 11.85 -26.66 0.47
C GLU A 13 12.30 -27.55 -0.71
N GLN A 14 11.70 -27.40 -1.90
CA GLN A 14 12.05 -28.20 -3.08
C GLN A 14 13.25 -27.63 -3.83
N THR A 15 13.99 -28.47 -4.55
CA THR A 15 15.12 -28.01 -5.40
C THR A 15 14.64 -27.15 -6.57
N LEU A 16 13.47 -27.44 -7.12
CA LEU A 16 12.80 -26.64 -8.14
C LEU A 16 11.56 -26.01 -7.52
N VAL A 17 11.52 -24.68 -7.48
CA VAL A 17 10.33 -23.96 -7.05
C VAL A 17 9.29 -23.94 -8.16
N PRO A 18 7.99 -23.92 -7.82
CA PRO A 18 6.92 -23.75 -8.80
C PRO A 18 7.05 -22.45 -9.58
N GLU A 19 6.28 -22.35 -10.67
CA GLU A 19 6.19 -21.13 -11.46
C GLU A 19 5.76 -19.96 -10.57
N SER A 20 6.58 -18.91 -10.56
CA SER A 20 6.34 -17.68 -9.81
C SER A 20 5.83 -16.56 -10.72
N TYR A 21 5.21 -15.56 -10.09
CA TYR A 21 4.61 -14.41 -10.73
C TYR A 21 4.84 -13.16 -9.88
N VAL A 22 4.97 -12.03 -10.57
CA VAL A 22 4.76 -10.69 -10.03
C VAL A 22 3.63 -10.10 -10.83
N GLU A 23 2.70 -9.44 -10.15
CA GLU A 23 1.67 -8.64 -10.79
C GLU A 23 1.69 -7.23 -10.19
N ILE A 24 1.55 -6.24 -11.05
CA ILE A 24 1.53 -4.83 -10.71
C ILE A 24 0.20 -4.27 -11.19
N ILE A 25 -0.54 -3.65 -10.28
CA ILE A 25 -1.82 -3.01 -10.55
C ILE A 25 -1.60 -1.51 -10.38
N LEU A 26 -1.66 -0.77 -11.48
CA LEU A 26 -1.47 0.68 -11.53
C LEU A 26 -2.83 1.35 -11.77
N ASN A 27 -3.21 2.24 -10.87
CA ASN A 27 -4.38 3.09 -11.04
C ASN A 27 -3.97 4.37 -11.78
N VAL A 28 -4.26 4.43 -13.08
CA VAL A 28 -3.94 5.58 -13.93
C VAL A 28 -5.11 6.56 -13.92
N GLY A 29 -4.99 7.62 -13.14
CA GLY A 29 -5.99 8.67 -12.98
C GLY A 29 -5.37 9.94 -12.39
N ASP A 30 -6.20 10.91 -12.06
CA ASP A 30 -5.79 12.11 -11.34
C ASP A 30 -5.95 11.82 -9.82
N PRO A 31 -4.85 11.68 -9.04
CA PRO A 31 -4.94 11.34 -7.62
C PRO A 31 -5.70 12.38 -6.80
N ASP A 32 -5.55 13.67 -7.14
CA ASP A 32 -6.23 14.76 -6.44
C ASP A 32 -7.74 14.71 -6.73
N ALA A 33 -8.12 14.40 -7.98
CA ALA A 33 -9.52 14.19 -8.31
C ALA A 33 -10.11 12.99 -7.58
N GLN A 34 -9.37 11.88 -7.47
CA GLN A 34 -9.82 10.70 -6.74
C GLN A 34 -10.08 11.03 -5.26
N ALA A 35 -9.18 11.79 -4.62
CA ALA A 35 -9.29 12.22 -3.22
C ALA A 35 -10.44 13.22 -2.98
N ASP A 36 -10.71 14.13 -3.91
CA ASP A 36 -11.77 15.15 -3.80
C ASP A 36 -13.18 14.61 -4.14
N ALA A 37 -13.27 13.41 -4.72
CA ALA A 37 -14.51 12.88 -5.24
C ALA A 37 -15.58 12.66 -4.16
N ALA A 38 -16.73 13.32 -4.31
CA ALA A 38 -17.90 13.17 -3.44
C ALA A 38 -19.04 12.41 -4.17
N PRO A 39 -19.19 11.09 -3.97
CA PRO A 39 -20.25 10.31 -4.59
C PRO A 39 -21.62 10.53 -3.92
N SER A 40 -22.67 10.45 -4.72
CA SER A 40 -24.07 10.47 -4.30
C SER A 40 -24.92 9.65 -5.28
N ASP A 41 -26.13 9.26 -4.88
CA ASP A 41 -27.04 8.47 -5.71
C ASP A 41 -28.48 8.99 -5.66
N ASN A 42 -29.34 8.43 -6.52
CA ASN A 42 -30.76 8.80 -6.61
C ASN A 42 -31.72 7.83 -5.90
N GLY A 43 -31.21 6.93 -5.05
CA GLY A 43 -31.98 5.96 -4.28
C GLY A 43 -31.19 4.67 -4.00
N HIS A 44 -31.06 4.31 -2.72
CA HIS A 44 -30.35 3.12 -2.26
C HIS A 44 -31.05 2.41 -1.09
N GLU A 45 -30.61 1.19 -0.80
CA GLU A 45 -31.00 0.40 0.39
C GLU A 45 -30.21 0.82 1.64
N ASP A 46 -30.79 0.64 2.85
CA ASP A 46 -30.18 1.06 4.13
C ASP A 46 -28.80 0.43 4.44
N PHE A 47 -28.43 -0.65 3.74
CA PHE A 47 -27.15 -1.34 3.85
C PHE A 47 -26.18 -1.03 2.70
N SER A 48 -26.49 -0.01 1.90
CA SER A 48 -25.59 0.63 0.93
C SER A 48 -24.56 1.52 1.65
N SER A 49 -23.47 1.83 0.95
CA SER A 49 -22.34 2.65 1.39
C SER A 49 -21.88 3.52 0.21
N THR A 50 -22.80 4.29 -0.38
CA THR A 50 -22.54 5.07 -1.60
C THR A 50 -21.42 6.09 -1.41
N GLU A 51 -21.37 6.71 -0.23
CA GLU A 51 -20.33 7.67 0.19
C GLU A 51 -18.92 7.09 0.08
N HIS A 52 -18.81 5.76 0.14
CA HIS A 52 -17.58 5.00 0.03
C HIS A 52 -17.37 4.41 -1.37
N LEU A 53 -18.01 4.91 -2.44
CA LEU A 53 -17.86 4.31 -3.78
C LEU A 53 -16.49 4.51 -4.43
N ILE A 54 -15.84 5.64 -4.13
CA ILE A 54 -14.65 6.14 -4.85
C ILE A 54 -13.41 6.17 -3.96
N ASP A 55 -13.56 5.99 -2.66
CA ASP A 55 -12.38 5.84 -1.82
C ASP A 55 -11.49 4.68 -2.35
N GLU A 56 -10.19 4.74 -2.07
CA GLU A 56 -9.23 3.72 -2.51
C GLU A 56 -9.40 2.40 -1.75
N THR A 57 -10.62 2.14 -1.28
CA THR A 57 -10.89 1.04 -0.43
C THR A 57 -11.07 -0.28 -1.16
N GLU A 58 -10.28 -1.28 -0.76
CA GLU A 58 -10.54 -2.67 -1.07
C GLU A 58 -11.84 -3.08 -0.35
N LYS A 59 -12.86 -3.39 -1.14
CA LYS A 59 -14.20 -3.69 -0.64
C LYS A 59 -14.44 -5.17 -0.78
N GLU A 60 -14.78 -5.81 0.33
CA GLU A 60 -15.43 -7.11 0.29
C GLU A 60 -16.93 -6.91 0.47
N GLN A 61 -17.63 -6.69 -0.65
CA GLN A 61 -19.08 -6.52 -0.64
C GLN A 61 -19.72 -7.74 0.03
N VAL A 62 -20.49 -7.53 1.10
CA VAL A 62 -21.13 -8.64 1.80
C VAL A 62 -22.27 -9.18 0.95
N LEU A 63 -22.24 -10.48 0.64
CA LEU A 63 -23.36 -11.16 -0.01
C LEU A 63 -24.54 -11.27 0.96
N TYR A 64 -25.49 -10.33 0.86
CA TYR A 64 -26.70 -10.35 1.67
C TYR A 64 -27.82 -11.12 0.99
N ALA A 65 -28.49 -11.98 1.76
CA ALA A 65 -29.68 -12.70 1.32
C ALA A 65 -30.87 -11.73 1.19
N THR A 66 -31.13 -11.24 -0.02
CA THR A 66 -32.32 -10.46 -0.37
C THR A 66 -33.39 -11.35 -1.00
N LEU A 67 -34.58 -10.79 -1.23
CA LEU A 67 -35.69 -11.50 -1.89
C LEU A 67 -35.53 -11.60 -3.42
N GLU A 68 -34.38 -11.22 -3.96
CA GLU A 68 -34.05 -11.38 -5.37
C GLU A 68 -33.84 -12.86 -5.70
N HIS A 69 -34.26 -13.28 -6.89
CA HIS A 69 -34.24 -14.68 -7.32
C HIS A 69 -32.84 -15.33 -7.17
N ASN A 70 -32.70 -16.47 -6.48
CA ASN A 70 -31.41 -17.17 -6.27
C ASN A 70 -30.33 -16.39 -5.49
N ILE A 71 -30.66 -15.30 -4.79
CA ILE A 71 -29.73 -14.61 -3.88
C ILE A 71 -29.76 -15.19 -2.45
N TRP A 72 -30.65 -16.15 -2.20
CA TRP A 72 -30.76 -16.85 -0.92
C TRP A 72 -30.64 -18.39 -1.06
N PRO A 73 -29.44 -18.92 -1.37
CA PRO A 73 -29.24 -20.35 -1.67
C PRO A 73 -29.30 -21.33 -0.48
N LEU A 74 -29.54 -20.87 0.76
CA LEU A 74 -29.57 -21.68 1.99
C LEU A 74 -28.32 -22.56 2.27
N ASN A 75 -27.21 -22.31 1.59
CA ASN A 75 -25.94 -23.06 1.69
C ASN A 75 -24.92 -22.40 2.64
N GLY A 76 -25.29 -21.31 3.32
CA GLY A 76 -24.43 -20.54 4.22
C GLY A 76 -23.54 -19.50 3.56
N THR A 77 -23.58 -19.33 2.23
CA THR A 77 -22.74 -18.33 1.53
C THR A 77 -23.28 -16.90 1.63
N ALA A 78 -24.59 -16.74 1.79
CA ALA A 78 -25.24 -15.43 1.95
C ALA A 78 -25.57 -15.15 3.43
N ARG A 79 -25.31 -13.92 3.89
CA ARG A 79 -25.61 -13.44 5.25
C ARG A 79 -27.00 -12.83 5.32
N ILE A 80 -27.67 -12.97 6.45
CA ILE A 80 -28.91 -12.23 6.72
C ILE A 80 -28.53 -10.77 7.04
N VAL A 81 -29.23 -9.82 6.42
CA VAL A 81 -29.04 -8.38 6.72
C VAL A 81 -29.36 -8.15 8.20
N PRO A 82 -28.43 -7.59 8.99
CA PRO A 82 -28.70 -7.32 10.40
C PRO A 82 -29.74 -6.19 10.55
N ASN A 83 -30.46 -6.16 11.66
CA ASN A 83 -31.50 -5.14 11.91
C ASN A 83 -30.93 -3.72 12.13
N SER A 84 -29.62 -3.62 12.38
CA SER A 84 -28.87 -2.39 12.57
C SER A 84 -27.43 -2.61 12.14
N GLY A 85 -26.75 -1.54 11.73
CA GLY A 85 -25.34 -1.58 11.36
C GLY A 85 -24.41 -2.05 12.49
N PRO A 86 -23.12 -2.26 12.18
CA PRO A 86 -22.48 -2.00 10.89
C PRO A 86 -22.84 -3.04 9.82
N TYR A 87 -23.05 -2.59 8.57
CA TYR A 87 -23.41 -3.44 7.43
C TYR A 87 -22.21 -3.87 6.57
N GLY A 88 -21.00 -3.37 6.87
CA GLY A 88 -19.85 -3.46 5.98
C GLY A 88 -19.89 -2.42 4.86
N ASN A 89 -18.79 -2.28 4.11
CA ASN A 89 -18.72 -1.40 2.95
C ASN A 89 -19.27 -2.14 1.72
N ASN A 90 -20.52 -1.86 1.35
CA ASN A 90 -21.19 -2.56 0.26
C ASN A 90 -21.25 -1.75 -1.04
N GLY A 91 -20.53 -0.63 -1.13
CA GLY A 91 -20.66 0.31 -2.25
C GLY A 91 -22.12 0.73 -2.48
N PHE A 92 -22.53 0.93 -3.72
CA PHE A 92 -23.92 1.24 -4.05
C PHE A 92 -24.78 -0.01 -4.19
N ILE A 93 -25.94 0.00 -3.52
CA ILE A 93 -27.02 -0.96 -3.73
C ILE A 93 -28.32 -0.17 -3.95
N GLY A 94 -28.80 -0.17 -5.20
CA GLY A 94 -30.03 0.54 -5.57
C GLY A 94 -31.28 -0.04 -4.88
N ASN A 95 -32.26 0.82 -4.62
CA ASN A 95 -33.53 0.43 -3.99
C ASN A 95 -34.57 -0.13 -4.99
N GLU A 96 -34.36 0.05 -6.29
CA GLU A 96 -35.24 -0.44 -7.35
C GLU A 96 -34.83 -1.82 -7.87
N LEU A 97 -35.82 -2.62 -8.26
CA LEU A 97 -35.61 -3.87 -8.98
C LEU A 97 -35.76 -3.65 -10.48
N SER A 98 -34.84 -4.23 -11.26
CA SER A 98 -34.96 -4.25 -12.71
C SER A 98 -36.20 -5.02 -13.16
N GLY A 99 -36.75 -4.62 -14.30
CA GLY A 99 -37.83 -5.31 -14.98
C GLY A 99 -37.40 -6.67 -15.53
N ASN A 100 -38.32 -7.31 -16.24
CA ASN A 100 -38.06 -8.61 -16.88
C ASN A 100 -37.02 -8.53 -18.01
N ASP A 101 -36.78 -7.33 -18.54
CA ASP A 101 -35.80 -7.02 -19.57
C ASP A 101 -34.50 -6.43 -19.00
N GLY A 102 -34.33 -6.42 -17.66
CA GLY A 102 -33.14 -5.86 -17.01
C GLY A 102 -33.13 -4.34 -16.88
N THR A 103 -34.11 -3.62 -17.45
CA THR A 103 -34.21 -2.15 -17.39
C THR A 103 -34.88 -1.66 -16.10
N TYR A 104 -34.76 -0.38 -15.78
CA TYR A 104 -35.32 0.21 -14.56
C TYR A 104 -36.41 1.25 -14.87
N SER A 105 -37.46 1.30 -14.03
CA SER A 105 -38.49 2.35 -14.13
C SER A 105 -37.93 3.73 -13.76
N VAL A 106 -37.02 3.76 -12.77
CA VAL A 106 -36.17 4.90 -12.44
C VAL A 106 -34.73 4.43 -12.58
N THR A 107 -34.00 4.99 -13.54
CA THR A 107 -32.61 4.61 -13.82
C THR A 107 -31.72 4.86 -12.60
N PRO A 108 -31.11 3.82 -11.99
CA PRO A 108 -30.14 4.00 -10.92
C PRO A 108 -28.98 4.85 -11.43
N THR A 109 -28.68 5.93 -10.71
CA THR A 109 -27.74 6.96 -11.14
C THR A 109 -26.80 7.32 -10.01
N ILE A 110 -25.50 7.22 -10.26
CA ILE A 110 -24.44 7.74 -9.39
C ILE A 110 -23.97 9.08 -9.92
N THR A 111 -23.87 10.07 -9.05
CA THR A 111 -23.27 11.37 -9.34
C THR A 111 -22.06 11.58 -8.46
N ILE A 112 -20.91 11.76 -9.11
CA ILE A 112 -19.64 12.12 -8.50
C ILE A 112 -19.47 13.62 -8.65
N GLN A 113 -19.45 14.34 -7.54
CA GLN A 113 -19.23 15.78 -7.50
C GLN A 113 -17.81 16.07 -7.04
N PHE A 114 -17.18 17.05 -7.67
CA PHE A 114 -15.86 17.55 -7.30
C PHE A 114 -15.99 18.99 -6.77
N SER A 115 -15.13 19.41 -5.84
CA SER A 115 -15.10 20.75 -5.26
C SER A 115 -14.60 21.80 -6.25
N GLU A 116 -13.81 21.39 -7.24
CA GLU A 116 -13.28 22.25 -8.30
C GLU A 116 -13.33 21.60 -9.70
N VAL A 117 -12.74 22.29 -10.69
CA VAL A 117 -12.62 21.76 -12.06
C VAL A 117 -11.22 21.15 -12.23
N PHE A 118 -11.17 19.83 -12.38
CA PHE A 118 -9.95 19.11 -12.67
C PHE A 118 -9.60 19.22 -14.16
N ASN A 119 -8.42 19.74 -14.45
CA ASN A 119 -7.94 20.00 -15.82
C ASN A 119 -6.93 18.96 -16.31
N ALA A 120 -6.50 18.05 -15.45
CA ALA A 120 -5.67 16.94 -15.86
C ALA A 120 -6.47 16.01 -16.78
N VAL A 121 -5.81 15.37 -17.75
CA VAL A 121 -6.47 14.40 -18.63
C VAL A 121 -6.42 13.06 -17.95
N ILE A 122 -7.57 12.43 -17.74
CA ILE A 122 -7.66 11.05 -17.26
C ILE A 122 -8.01 10.09 -18.43
N PRO A 123 -7.57 8.83 -18.38
CA PRO A 123 -7.74 7.86 -19.47
C PRO A 123 -9.14 7.25 -19.57
N GLY A 124 -10.02 7.52 -18.61
CA GLY A 124 -11.35 6.92 -18.56
C GLY A 124 -11.86 6.77 -17.14
N ILE A 125 -12.86 5.89 -16.97
CA ILE A 125 -13.46 5.53 -15.68
C ILE A 125 -13.55 4.01 -15.58
N THR A 126 -13.16 3.46 -14.44
CA THR A 126 -13.30 2.03 -14.13
C THR A 126 -14.47 1.84 -13.18
N VAL A 127 -15.37 0.90 -13.49
CA VAL A 127 -16.51 0.53 -12.64
C VAL A 127 -16.41 -0.95 -12.31
N THR A 128 -16.28 -1.26 -11.03
CA THR A 128 -16.42 -2.63 -10.50
C THR A 128 -17.85 -2.82 -10.03
N TRP A 129 -18.57 -3.77 -10.63
CA TRP A 129 -20.00 -3.99 -10.40
C TRP A 129 -20.26 -4.78 -9.11
N ALA A 130 -20.69 -6.04 -9.18
CA ALA A 130 -20.99 -6.84 -8.00
C ALA A 130 -20.29 -8.21 -8.06
N PRO A 131 -18.97 -8.27 -7.80
CA PRO A 131 -18.19 -9.51 -7.79
C PRO A 131 -18.81 -10.58 -6.87
N SER A 132 -19.21 -10.19 -5.65
CA SER A 132 -19.84 -11.09 -4.67
C SER A 132 -21.15 -11.73 -5.17
N TYR A 133 -21.86 -11.07 -6.10
CA TYR A 133 -23.10 -11.56 -6.70
C TYR A 133 -22.87 -12.20 -8.08
N ASN A 134 -21.67 -12.04 -8.64
CA ASN A 134 -21.34 -12.36 -10.03
C ASN A 134 -22.38 -11.73 -10.99
N GLU A 135 -22.57 -10.41 -10.84
CA GLU A 135 -23.53 -9.59 -11.57
C GLU A 135 -22.91 -8.25 -12.00
N TYR A 136 -23.42 -7.71 -13.10
CA TYR A 136 -22.91 -6.51 -13.76
C TYR A 136 -24.02 -5.80 -14.53
N ALA A 137 -23.80 -4.51 -14.85
CA ALA A 137 -24.66 -3.82 -15.80
C ALA A 137 -24.36 -4.32 -17.21
N SER A 138 -25.36 -4.81 -17.95
CA SER A 138 -25.22 -5.17 -19.36
C SER A 138 -25.22 -3.93 -20.26
N SER A 139 -25.80 -2.83 -19.79
CA SER A 139 -25.80 -1.53 -20.46
C SER A 139 -25.71 -0.40 -19.44
N PHE A 140 -24.81 0.55 -19.67
CA PHE A 140 -24.63 1.70 -18.81
C PHE A 140 -24.00 2.87 -19.57
N LYS A 141 -24.12 4.08 -19.02
CA LYS A 141 -23.63 5.31 -19.66
C LYS A 141 -22.86 6.15 -18.65
N ILE A 142 -21.70 6.63 -19.06
CA ILE A 142 -20.87 7.56 -18.28
C ILE A 142 -20.84 8.90 -18.98
N THR A 143 -21.08 9.97 -18.24
CA THR A 143 -21.07 11.34 -18.76
C THR A 143 -20.31 12.26 -17.80
N ALA A 144 -19.28 12.95 -18.29
CA ALA A 144 -18.56 13.96 -17.52
C ALA A 144 -18.98 15.37 -17.97
N TYR A 145 -19.02 16.29 -17.02
CA TYR A 145 -19.49 17.65 -17.20
C TYR A 145 -18.52 18.69 -16.67
N ASN A 146 -18.56 19.88 -17.28
CA ASN A 146 -18.05 21.14 -16.74
C ASN A 146 -19.24 22.08 -16.54
N GLY A 147 -19.74 22.15 -15.31
CA GLY A 147 -21.01 22.80 -15.02
C GLY A 147 -22.16 22.15 -15.78
N THR A 148 -22.71 22.85 -16.78
CA THR A 148 -23.79 22.33 -17.64
C THR A 148 -23.30 21.75 -18.97
N ALA A 149 -22.05 22.01 -19.35
CA ALA A 149 -21.48 21.51 -20.59
C ALA A 149 -21.06 20.05 -20.43
N GLN A 150 -21.43 19.21 -21.37
CA GLN A 150 -20.96 17.83 -21.44
C GLN A 150 -19.57 17.81 -22.10
N VAL A 151 -18.55 17.35 -21.37
CA VAL A 151 -17.17 17.26 -21.88
C VAL A 151 -16.80 15.85 -22.33
N PHE A 152 -17.48 14.83 -21.81
CA PHE A 152 -17.32 13.44 -22.22
C PHE A 152 -18.64 12.68 -22.11
N THR A 153 -18.90 11.75 -23.02
CA THR A 153 -19.98 10.76 -22.86
C THR A 153 -19.63 9.48 -23.58
N LYS A 154 -19.94 8.34 -22.96
CA LYS A 154 -19.83 7.02 -23.58
C LYS A 154 -20.90 6.09 -23.04
N THR A 155 -21.60 5.41 -23.93
CA THR A 155 -22.55 4.35 -23.60
C THR A 155 -21.91 3.02 -23.93
N VAL A 156 -21.88 2.12 -22.94
CA VAL A 156 -21.46 0.74 -23.11
C VAL A 156 -22.71 -0.13 -23.21
N ILE A 157 -22.72 -1.02 -24.19
CA ILE A 157 -23.80 -1.99 -24.44
C ILE A 157 -23.19 -3.38 -24.49
N GLU A 158 -23.98 -4.40 -24.19
CA GLU A 158 -23.55 -5.81 -24.21
C GLU A 158 -22.30 -6.06 -23.33
N ASN A 159 -22.20 -5.36 -22.19
CA ASN A 159 -21.14 -5.62 -21.23
C ASN A 159 -21.35 -6.98 -20.57
N GLU A 160 -20.30 -7.81 -20.55
CA GLU A 160 -20.26 -9.11 -19.89
C GLU A 160 -19.25 -9.17 -18.73
N GLU A 161 -18.59 -8.04 -18.45
CA GLU A 161 -17.50 -7.95 -17.48
C GLU A 161 -17.96 -7.43 -16.12
N ILE A 162 -17.41 -8.00 -15.04
CA ILE A 162 -17.61 -7.52 -13.66
C ILE A 162 -16.82 -6.24 -13.38
N SER A 163 -15.69 -6.04 -14.06
CA SER A 163 -14.93 -4.79 -14.04
C SER A 163 -14.93 -4.22 -15.45
N SER A 164 -15.58 -3.07 -15.62
CA SER A 164 -15.69 -2.40 -16.91
C SER A 164 -14.80 -1.16 -16.94
N VAL A 165 -13.86 -1.13 -17.89
CA VAL A 165 -13.02 0.03 -18.16
C VAL A 165 -13.61 0.84 -19.32
N VAL A 166 -14.06 2.06 -19.03
CA VAL A 166 -14.61 2.97 -20.03
C VAL A 166 -13.54 3.96 -20.47
N GLU A 167 -12.77 3.55 -21.48
CA GLU A 167 -11.66 4.35 -21.99
C GLU A 167 -12.11 5.60 -22.77
N GLY A 168 -11.37 6.69 -22.60
CA GLY A 168 -11.43 7.91 -23.38
C GLY A 168 -10.77 9.08 -22.65
N ASP A 169 -10.27 10.06 -23.40
CA ASP A 169 -9.72 11.28 -22.83
C ASP A 169 -10.84 12.09 -22.14
N ILE A 170 -10.78 12.19 -20.81
CA ILE A 170 -11.67 13.05 -20.02
C ILE A 170 -10.84 14.16 -19.41
N GLN A 171 -11.23 15.41 -19.64
CA GLN A 171 -10.52 16.59 -19.17
C GLN A 171 -11.49 17.72 -18.84
N GLY A 172 -11.15 18.56 -17.86
CA GLY A 172 -11.87 19.78 -17.57
C GLY A 172 -13.25 19.48 -16.99
N TYR A 173 -13.32 18.55 -16.03
CA TYR A 173 -14.57 18.07 -15.45
C TYR A 173 -14.70 18.51 -13.98
N ASN A 174 -15.94 18.71 -13.54
CA ASN A 174 -16.28 18.91 -12.13
C ASN A 174 -17.47 18.07 -11.68
N ARG A 175 -17.99 17.20 -12.56
CA ARG A 175 -19.06 16.25 -12.24
C ARG A 175 -19.04 15.08 -13.20
N ILE A 176 -19.12 13.85 -12.68
CA ILE A 176 -19.26 12.63 -13.47
C ILE A 176 -20.57 11.94 -13.08
N VAL A 177 -21.33 11.47 -14.06
CA VAL A 177 -22.60 10.76 -13.88
C VAL A 177 -22.52 9.39 -14.51
N ILE A 178 -22.91 8.36 -13.76
CA ILE A 178 -22.97 6.97 -14.20
C ILE A 178 -24.43 6.52 -14.09
N GLU A 179 -25.01 6.14 -15.23
CA GLU A 179 -26.40 5.67 -15.34
C GLU A 179 -26.41 4.17 -15.67
N VAL A 180 -27.01 3.35 -14.80
CA VAL A 180 -27.18 1.90 -15.02
C VAL A 180 -28.46 1.69 -15.84
N LEU A 181 -28.31 1.40 -17.13
CA LEU A 181 -29.43 1.34 -18.07
C LEU A 181 -30.09 -0.04 -18.09
N GLU A 182 -29.29 -1.10 -18.00
CA GLU A 182 -29.75 -2.49 -18.01
C GLU A 182 -28.83 -3.36 -17.15
N TRP A 183 -29.43 -4.28 -16.40
CA TRP A 183 -28.73 -5.24 -15.55
C TRP A 183 -28.68 -6.63 -16.18
N CYS A 184 -27.61 -7.39 -15.94
CA CYS A 184 -27.38 -8.71 -16.56
C CYS A 184 -28.46 -9.77 -16.24
N LYS A 185 -29.27 -9.57 -15.20
CA LYS A 185 -30.35 -10.47 -14.78
C LYS A 185 -31.61 -9.67 -14.42
N PRO A 186 -32.82 -10.20 -14.71
CA PRO A 186 -34.07 -9.52 -14.39
C PRO A 186 -34.39 -9.56 -12.89
N SER A 187 -35.23 -8.63 -12.43
CA SER A 187 -35.64 -8.54 -11.02
C SER A 187 -34.45 -8.43 -10.06
N ARG A 188 -33.52 -7.52 -10.39
CA ARG A 188 -32.28 -7.26 -9.66
C ARG A 188 -32.07 -5.81 -9.31
N ARG A 189 -31.48 -5.56 -8.16
CA ARG A 189 -30.93 -4.25 -7.79
C ARG A 189 -29.65 -4.00 -8.56
N ALA A 190 -29.49 -2.77 -9.04
CA ALA A 190 -28.20 -2.29 -9.53
C ALA A 190 -27.21 -2.25 -8.36
N ARG A 191 -25.98 -2.71 -8.60
CA ARG A 191 -24.94 -2.79 -7.58
C ARG A 191 -23.61 -2.31 -8.14
N ILE A 192 -22.91 -1.46 -7.41
CA ILE A 192 -21.56 -1.01 -7.77
C ILE A 192 -20.72 -1.12 -6.52
N GLU A 193 -19.69 -1.95 -6.55
CA GLU A 193 -18.74 -2.09 -5.46
C GLU A 193 -17.83 -0.87 -5.43
N ARG A 194 -17.21 -0.51 -6.56
CA ARG A 194 -16.17 0.53 -6.61
C ARG A 194 -16.12 1.26 -7.93
N ILE A 195 -15.77 2.55 -7.88
CA ILE A 195 -15.50 3.38 -9.05
C ILE A 195 -14.10 4.00 -8.89
N ILE A 196 -13.31 3.97 -9.96
CA ILE A 196 -12.03 4.69 -10.04
C ILE A 196 -12.18 5.80 -11.07
N VAL A 197 -11.80 7.03 -10.70
CA VAL A 197 -11.69 8.18 -11.61
C VAL A 197 -10.38 8.05 -12.40
N GLY A 198 -10.36 7.05 -13.28
CA GLY A 198 -9.18 6.62 -14.02
C GLY A 198 -9.37 5.20 -14.58
N VAL A 199 -8.29 4.64 -15.12
CA VAL A 199 -8.24 3.25 -15.57
C VAL A 199 -7.28 2.43 -14.72
N GLU A 200 -7.73 1.25 -14.29
CA GLU A 200 -6.89 0.26 -13.63
C GLU A 200 -6.14 -0.55 -14.70
N LYS A 201 -4.81 -0.56 -14.64
CA LYS A 201 -3.94 -1.36 -15.53
C LYS A 201 -3.23 -2.43 -14.72
N THR A 202 -3.40 -3.68 -15.14
CA THR A 202 -2.70 -4.83 -14.55
C THR A 202 -1.59 -5.29 -15.47
N TYR A 203 -0.35 -5.29 -14.98
CA TYR A 203 0.82 -5.83 -15.66
C TYR A 203 1.21 -7.15 -15.03
N GLY A 204 1.17 -8.22 -15.83
CA GLY A 204 1.57 -9.54 -15.41
C GLY A 204 2.85 -9.99 -16.09
N LYS A 205 3.06 -11.30 -16.08
CA LYS A 205 4.26 -11.95 -16.64
C LYS A 205 4.49 -11.68 -18.14
N SER A 206 3.44 -11.36 -18.91
CA SER A 206 3.57 -11.09 -20.35
C SER A 206 4.06 -9.67 -20.64
N GLU A 207 3.74 -8.71 -19.78
CA GLU A 207 4.09 -7.30 -19.96
C GLU A 207 5.35 -6.94 -19.16
N LEU A 208 5.60 -7.59 -18.02
CA LEU A 208 6.68 -7.27 -17.10
C LEU A 208 8.01 -7.88 -17.53
N MET A 209 9.00 -7.02 -17.82
CA MET A 209 10.35 -7.40 -18.22
C MET A 209 11.29 -7.61 -17.04
N SER A 210 11.19 -6.75 -16.04
CA SER A 210 11.94 -6.83 -14.80
C SER A 210 11.18 -6.15 -13.67
N TYR A 211 11.48 -6.58 -12.44
CA TYR A 211 10.94 -5.98 -11.23
C TYR A 211 12.00 -6.05 -10.12
N GLY A 212 12.09 -4.97 -9.36
CA GLY A 212 12.89 -4.81 -8.14
C GLY A 212 12.03 -4.27 -7.01
N HIS A 213 12.30 -4.72 -5.79
CA HIS A 213 11.68 -4.21 -4.57
C HIS A 213 12.75 -4.11 -3.48
N ASP A 214 13.08 -2.88 -3.08
CA ASP A 214 14.08 -2.56 -2.07
C ASP A 214 13.38 -2.06 -0.81
N MET A 215 13.60 -2.75 0.32
CA MET A 215 13.02 -2.44 1.61
C MET A 215 14.11 -2.25 2.67
N PHE A 216 14.00 -1.20 3.47
CA PHE A 216 14.89 -0.88 4.57
C PHE A 216 14.11 -0.30 5.74
N VAL A 217 14.43 -0.75 6.95
CA VAL A 217 13.96 -0.14 8.20
C VAL A 217 15.11 -0.13 9.20
N ASP A 218 15.37 1.04 9.78
CA ASP A 218 16.31 1.17 10.90
C ASP A 218 15.61 0.86 12.23
N PRO A 219 16.02 -0.17 12.98
CA PRO A 219 15.44 -0.50 14.29
C PRO A 219 15.59 0.60 15.36
N MET A 220 16.48 1.59 15.13
CA MET A 220 16.63 2.76 16.00
C MET A 220 15.94 4.02 15.46
N SER A 221 15.27 3.94 14.30
CA SER A 221 14.70 5.11 13.61
C SER A 221 15.72 6.25 13.45
N ALA A 222 17.01 5.95 13.22
CA ALA A 222 18.04 6.95 12.96
C ALA A 222 18.17 7.29 11.45
N GLU A 223 17.67 6.40 10.60
CA GLU A 223 17.42 6.63 9.18
C GLU A 223 15.94 6.38 8.85
N LEU A 224 15.40 7.12 7.87
CA LEU A 224 14.01 6.94 7.44
C LEU A 224 13.83 5.55 6.81
N PRO A 225 12.69 4.87 7.06
CA PRO A 225 12.39 3.64 6.36
C PRO A 225 12.26 3.92 4.86
N LYS A 226 12.46 2.87 4.07
CA LYS A 226 12.29 2.92 2.61
C LYS A 226 11.64 1.64 2.16
N SER A 227 10.59 1.75 1.35
CA SER A 227 10.08 0.66 0.53
C SER A 227 9.82 1.18 -0.87
N GLU A 228 10.54 0.63 -1.85
CA GLU A 228 10.58 1.16 -3.21
C GLU A 228 10.54 0.03 -4.23
N ILE A 229 9.68 0.15 -5.23
CA ILE A 229 9.65 -0.76 -6.37
C ILE A 229 10.14 -0.06 -7.63
N THR A 230 10.88 -0.81 -8.44
CA THR A 230 11.25 -0.41 -9.81
C THR A 230 10.80 -1.50 -10.75
N PHE A 231 10.10 -1.15 -11.82
CA PHE A 231 9.62 -2.14 -12.78
C PHE A 231 9.70 -1.66 -14.21
N GLU A 232 9.97 -2.59 -15.11
CA GLU A 232 10.05 -2.35 -16.54
C GLU A 232 8.95 -3.12 -17.26
N ILE A 233 8.18 -2.44 -18.11
CA ILE A 233 7.15 -3.07 -18.94
C ILE A 233 7.52 -2.97 -20.42
N VAL A 234 7.03 -3.92 -21.21
CA VAL A 234 7.14 -3.90 -22.68
C VAL A 234 6.45 -2.64 -23.25
N ASN A 235 7.14 -1.95 -24.16
CA ASN A 235 6.65 -0.75 -24.85
C ASN A 235 6.84 -0.85 -26.39
N LEU A 236 6.78 -2.06 -26.95
CA LEU A 236 7.01 -2.31 -28.39
C LEU A 236 5.97 -1.66 -29.30
N ASN A 237 4.77 -1.41 -28.79
CA ASN A 237 3.68 -0.71 -29.48
C ASN A 237 3.80 0.83 -29.40
N GLY A 238 4.78 1.35 -28.64
CA GLY A 238 4.95 2.79 -28.40
C GLY A 238 3.85 3.40 -27.53
N GLU A 239 3.18 2.61 -26.69
CA GLU A 239 2.14 3.10 -25.77
C GLU A 239 2.66 4.20 -24.84
N TYR A 240 3.88 4.07 -24.34
CA TYR A 240 4.54 5.06 -23.49
C TYR A 240 5.57 5.90 -24.26
N ASN A 241 5.51 5.95 -25.59
CA ASN A 241 6.40 6.81 -26.36
C ASN A 241 5.96 8.28 -26.20
N PRO A 242 6.84 9.22 -25.80
CA PRO A 242 6.47 10.63 -25.63
C PRO A 242 6.00 11.33 -26.91
N ASP A 243 6.41 10.83 -28.07
CA ASP A 243 5.95 11.35 -29.36
C ASP A 243 4.63 10.72 -29.82
N ASN A 244 4.06 9.77 -29.07
CA ASN A 244 2.77 9.16 -29.39
C ASN A 244 1.63 9.99 -28.77
N PRO A 245 0.90 10.81 -29.53
CA PRO A 245 -0.18 11.64 -28.99
C PRO A 245 -1.39 10.82 -28.51
N GLN A 246 -1.45 9.53 -28.84
CA GLN A 246 -2.47 8.59 -28.34
C GLN A 246 -1.92 7.65 -27.27
N GLY A 247 -0.67 7.87 -26.84
CA GLY A 247 -0.01 7.08 -25.82
C GLY A 247 -0.57 7.31 -24.42
N ALA A 248 -0.18 6.44 -23.50
CA ALA A 248 -0.57 6.48 -22.10
C ALA A 248 0.30 7.41 -21.24
N GLU A 249 1.42 7.90 -21.77
CA GLU A 249 2.34 8.78 -21.02
C GLU A 249 1.65 10.05 -20.53
N LYS A 250 0.76 10.65 -21.35
CA LYS A 250 0.00 11.86 -21.00
C LYS A 250 -0.89 11.73 -19.75
N TYR A 251 -1.10 10.51 -19.26
CA TYR A 251 -1.88 10.22 -18.06
C TYR A 251 -1.01 9.94 -16.83
N LEU A 252 0.32 9.86 -16.97
CA LEU A 252 1.22 9.57 -15.85
C LEU A 252 1.33 10.80 -14.94
N MET A 253 1.17 10.56 -13.65
CA MET A 253 1.27 11.57 -12.60
C MET A 253 1.96 10.96 -11.39
N GLU A 254 2.67 11.80 -10.64
CA GLU A 254 3.14 11.42 -9.30
C GLU A 254 1.95 11.05 -8.41
N ARG A 255 2.18 10.23 -7.38
CA ARG A 255 1.20 9.79 -6.39
C ARG A 255 0.06 8.90 -6.91
N GLN A 256 0.09 8.48 -8.17
CA GLN A 256 -0.80 7.41 -8.66
C GLN A 256 -0.56 6.12 -7.88
N SER A 257 -1.62 5.54 -7.33
CA SER A 257 -1.56 4.33 -6.51
C SER A 257 -1.15 3.10 -7.31
N ILE A 258 -0.21 2.33 -6.76
CA ILE A 258 0.33 1.08 -7.31
C ILE A 258 0.29 0.00 -6.24
N THR A 259 -0.38 -1.11 -6.53
CA THR A 259 -0.29 -2.31 -5.71
C THR A 259 0.52 -3.36 -6.43
N ALA A 260 1.45 -4.00 -5.73
CA ALA A 260 2.17 -5.16 -6.26
C ALA A 260 1.83 -6.42 -5.44
N ARG A 261 1.83 -7.59 -6.10
CA ARG A 261 1.65 -8.89 -5.44
C ARG A 261 2.57 -9.96 -6.02
N TYR A 262 2.93 -10.91 -5.15
CA TYR A 262 3.78 -12.04 -5.48
C TYR A 262 2.98 -13.32 -5.48
N GLY A 263 3.16 -14.14 -6.51
CA GLY A 263 2.38 -15.35 -6.70
C GLY A 263 3.24 -16.58 -6.95
N TYR A 264 2.76 -17.73 -6.48
CA TYR A 264 3.26 -19.05 -6.90
C TYR A 264 2.11 -19.94 -7.34
N LYS A 265 2.31 -20.67 -8.44
CA LYS A 265 1.35 -21.69 -8.91
C LYS A 265 1.43 -22.94 -8.04
N LEU A 266 0.46 -23.12 -7.17
CA LEU A 266 0.36 -24.22 -6.21
C LEU A 266 -0.95 -24.97 -6.45
N ASN A 267 -0.89 -26.30 -6.58
CA ASN A 267 -2.07 -27.16 -6.71
C ASN A 267 -3.06 -26.76 -7.83
N GLY A 268 -2.57 -26.13 -8.90
CA GLY A 268 -3.38 -25.72 -10.06
C GLY A 268 -3.91 -24.29 -10.01
N SER A 269 -3.78 -23.58 -8.89
CA SER A 269 -4.12 -22.16 -8.74
C SER A 269 -2.89 -21.32 -8.37
N VAL A 270 -2.95 -20.01 -8.55
CA VAL A 270 -1.92 -19.11 -8.01
C VAL A 270 -2.34 -18.69 -6.61
N GLU A 271 -1.49 -18.97 -5.63
CA GLU A 271 -1.60 -18.34 -4.31
C GLU A 271 -0.84 -17.01 -4.37
N TRP A 272 -1.45 -15.94 -3.85
CA TRP A 272 -0.90 -14.59 -3.89
C TRP A 272 -0.65 -14.06 -2.47
N ILE A 273 0.42 -13.30 -2.31
CA ILE A 273 0.66 -12.42 -1.16
C ILE A 273 0.90 -11.00 -1.65
N LYS A 274 0.54 -10.00 -0.84
CA LYS A 274 0.85 -8.61 -1.14
C LYS A 274 2.37 -8.41 -1.14
N ALA A 275 2.87 -7.63 -2.08
CA ALA A 275 4.23 -7.12 -2.09
C ALA A 275 4.31 -5.77 -1.38
N GLY A 276 3.30 -4.92 -1.59
CA GLY A 276 3.17 -3.63 -0.96
C GLY A 276 2.19 -2.72 -1.71
N THR A 277 1.81 -1.65 -1.04
CA THR A 277 1.12 -0.48 -1.62
C THR A 277 2.15 0.64 -1.78
N PHE A 278 2.22 1.20 -2.98
CA PHE A 278 3.19 2.20 -3.40
C PHE A 278 2.51 3.31 -4.19
N TYR A 279 3.24 4.39 -4.41
CA TYR A 279 2.79 5.58 -5.10
C TYR A 279 3.81 5.96 -6.17
N MET A 280 3.34 6.23 -7.38
CA MET A 280 4.18 6.61 -8.52
C MET A 280 5.05 7.81 -8.13
N SER A 281 6.36 7.69 -8.36
CA SER A 281 7.33 8.75 -8.04
C SER A 281 8.08 9.21 -9.29
N GLU A 282 8.60 8.29 -10.09
CA GLU A 282 9.41 8.61 -11.26
C GLU A 282 9.10 7.63 -12.40
N TRP A 283 9.24 8.09 -13.64
CA TRP A 283 9.17 7.23 -14.83
C TRP A 283 10.20 7.65 -15.88
N ASP A 284 10.67 6.66 -16.63
CA ASP A 284 11.53 6.84 -17.81
C ASP A 284 10.87 6.18 -19.02
N THR A 285 10.45 7.02 -19.96
CA THR A 285 9.70 6.67 -21.17
C THR A 285 10.51 7.06 -22.41
N PRO A 286 11.62 6.37 -22.72
CA PRO A 286 12.51 6.81 -23.79
C PRO A 286 11.84 6.73 -25.17
N GLN A 287 12.04 7.76 -25.99
CA GLN A 287 11.46 7.89 -27.35
C GLN A 287 11.68 6.67 -28.26
N ASN A 288 12.83 6.02 -28.14
CA ASN A 288 13.17 4.81 -28.91
C ASN A 288 13.23 3.55 -28.01
N GLY A 289 12.62 3.63 -26.83
CA GLY A 289 12.55 2.55 -25.86
C GLY A 289 11.66 1.42 -26.33
N ILE A 290 12.12 0.19 -26.16
CA ILE A 290 11.28 -1.01 -26.26
C ILE A 290 10.64 -1.37 -24.91
N THR A 291 10.98 -0.62 -23.87
CA THR A 291 10.43 -0.71 -22.52
C THR A 291 10.11 0.68 -21.98
N ALA A 292 9.26 0.73 -20.96
CA ALA A 292 9.05 1.89 -20.09
C ALA A 292 9.37 1.47 -18.65
N THR A 293 10.06 2.34 -17.92
CA THR A 293 10.53 2.07 -16.56
C THR A 293 9.78 2.97 -15.59
N PHE A 294 9.33 2.41 -14.49
CA PHE A 294 8.58 3.11 -13.46
C PHE A 294 9.19 2.84 -12.10
N LYS A 295 9.08 3.85 -11.24
CA LYS A 295 9.56 3.82 -9.87
C LYS A 295 8.48 4.33 -8.95
N ALA A 296 8.17 3.56 -7.92
CA ALA A 296 7.17 3.91 -6.93
C ALA A 296 7.70 3.67 -5.52
N ARG A 297 7.26 4.51 -4.59
CA ARG A 297 7.72 4.55 -3.20
C ARG A 297 6.54 4.39 -2.25
N ASP A 298 6.83 4.10 -1.00
CA ASP A 298 5.84 4.05 0.07
C ASP A 298 5.20 5.42 0.36
N ALA A 299 4.31 5.45 1.37
CA ALA A 299 3.57 6.63 1.78
C ALA A 299 4.46 7.80 2.28
N LEU A 300 5.77 7.60 2.50
CA LEU A 300 6.66 8.72 2.82
C LEU A 300 6.79 9.71 1.65
N GLU A 301 6.37 9.33 0.43
CA GLU A 301 6.23 10.22 -0.74
C GLU A 301 5.34 11.44 -0.47
N PHE A 302 4.41 11.34 0.50
CA PHE A 302 3.53 12.45 0.91
C PHE A 302 4.14 13.34 2.00
N MET A 303 5.32 13.00 2.51
CA MET A 303 5.87 13.58 3.75
C MET A 303 7.11 14.44 3.53
N SER A 304 7.34 14.89 2.28
CA SER A 304 8.46 15.76 1.92
C SER A 304 8.29 17.21 2.35
N ASP A 305 7.06 17.63 2.65
CA ASP A 305 6.76 19.01 3.02
C ASP A 305 7.31 19.36 4.41
N THR A 306 7.66 20.63 4.60
CA THR A 306 8.10 21.15 5.90
C THR A 306 6.95 21.06 6.91
N TYR A 307 7.23 20.52 8.10
CA TYR A 307 6.26 20.40 9.17
C TYR A 307 5.91 21.78 9.77
N THR A 308 4.62 22.01 10.00
CA THR A 308 4.08 23.29 10.51
C THR A 308 3.26 23.16 11.79
N GLY A 309 3.15 21.94 12.32
CA GLY A 309 2.40 21.64 13.55
C GLY A 309 3.15 21.99 14.84
N PRO A 310 2.62 21.58 16.01
CA PRO A 310 3.25 21.85 17.30
C PRO A 310 4.59 21.15 17.47
N SER A 311 5.53 21.79 18.18
CA SER A 311 6.79 21.19 18.65
C SER A 311 6.78 20.83 20.14
N THR A 312 5.68 21.10 20.85
CA THR A 312 5.51 20.81 22.28
C THR A 312 4.23 20.01 22.51
N GLY A 313 4.13 19.32 23.64
CA GLY A 313 3.04 18.38 23.93
C GLY A 313 3.56 16.94 24.04
N THR A 314 2.65 15.98 23.92
CA THR A 314 3.04 14.57 23.89
C THR A 314 3.59 14.20 22.50
N LEU A 315 4.41 13.16 22.42
CA LEU A 315 4.88 12.64 21.14
C LEU A 315 3.72 12.18 20.26
N ALA A 316 2.62 11.69 20.86
CA ALA A 316 1.41 11.34 20.13
C ALA A 316 0.74 12.56 19.47
N ASP A 317 0.68 13.71 20.16
CA ASP A 317 0.09 14.93 19.59
C ASP A 317 0.88 15.42 18.38
N ILE A 318 2.22 15.42 18.49
CA ILE A 318 3.14 15.83 17.42
C ILE A 318 3.02 14.86 16.23
N ALA A 319 3.09 13.55 16.46
CA ALA A 319 2.94 12.56 15.39
C ALA A 319 1.58 12.64 14.70
N THR A 320 0.49 12.79 15.47
CA THR A 320 -0.85 12.94 14.91
C THR A 320 -0.94 14.18 14.04
N SER A 321 -0.41 15.32 14.50
CA SER A 321 -0.41 16.55 13.69
C SER A 321 0.44 16.41 12.42
N ALA A 322 1.57 15.71 12.49
CA ALA A 322 2.43 15.46 11.33
C ALA A 322 1.73 14.54 10.31
N LEU A 323 1.09 13.47 10.77
CA LEU A 323 0.36 12.52 9.93
C LEU A 323 -0.90 13.15 9.32
N GLN A 324 -1.60 14.02 10.05
CA GLN A 324 -2.71 14.81 9.50
C GLN A 324 -2.24 15.83 8.47
N GLN A 325 -1.07 16.45 8.66
CA GLN A 325 -0.49 17.36 7.68
C GLN A 325 -0.06 16.62 6.39
N ALA A 326 0.37 15.36 6.50
CA ALA A 326 0.75 14.53 5.36
C ALA A 326 -0.42 14.23 4.41
N ASP A 327 -1.67 14.33 4.91
CA ASP A 327 -2.91 14.10 4.16
C ASP A 327 -2.88 12.79 3.34
N LEU A 328 -2.51 11.71 4.02
CA LEU A 328 -2.37 10.40 3.40
C LEU A 328 -3.72 9.89 2.88
N PRO A 329 -3.75 9.18 1.74
CA PRO A 329 -4.93 8.44 1.31
C PRO A 329 -5.41 7.50 2.42
N THR A 330 -6.72 7.37 2.63
CA THR A 330 -7.27 6.49 3.66
C THR A 330 -7.06 5.01 3.34
N MET A 331 -7.13 4.15 4.36
CA MET A 331 -7.08 2.69 4.20
C MET A 331 -8.37 2.14 3.61
N PRO A 332 -8.35 0.88 3.11
CA PRO A 332 -9.51 0.12 2.70
C PRO A 332 -10.75 0.00 3.57
N ASP A 333 -10.68 0.34 4.84
CA ASP A 333 -11.85 0.35 5.72
C ASP A 333 -12.30 1.78 6.06
N GLY A 334 -11.71 2.78 5.39
CA GLY A 334 -11.89 4.20 5.65
C GLY A 334 -11.09 4.70 6.86
N SER A 335 -10.28 3.85 7.51
CA SER A 335 -9.43 4.30 8.62
C SER A 335 -8.27 5.16 8.12
N ASP A 336 -7.63 5.84 9.08
CA ASP A 336 -6.33 6.44 8.85
C ASP A 336 -5.31 5.39 8.40
N ARG A 337 -4.36 5.81 7.55
CA ARG A 337 -3.24 5.00 7.04
C ARG A 337 -2.04 4.96 8.00
N TRP A 338 -2.30 5.17 9.29
CA TRP A 338 -1.27 5.11 10.29
C TRP A 338 -1.78 4.58 11.63
N THR A 339 -0.88 3.97 12.39
CA THR A 339 -1.12 3.60 13.79
C THR A 339 0.04 4.10 14.67
N LEU A 340 -0.30 4.54 15.88
CA LEU A 340 0.65 5.00 16.89
C LEU A 340 0.48 4.17 18.15
N ASP A 341 1.58 3.69 18.71
CA ASP A 341 1.55 2.97 19.99
C ASP A 341 1.08 3.89 21.14
N ALA A 342 0.26 3.33 22.03
CA ALA A 342 -0.34 4.09 23.13
C ALA A 342 0.68 4.68 24.10
N SER A 343 1.92 4.18 24.14
CA SER A 343 2.99 4.73 24.98
C SER A 343 3.37 6.16 24.60
N LEU A 344 3.20 6.57 23.33
CA LEU A 344 3.55 7.91 22.85
C LEU A 344 2.78 9.02 23.58
N SER A 345 1.54 8.76 24.01
CA SER A 345 0.72 9.71 24.76
C SER A 345 1.25 9.97 26.18
N SER A 346 2.19 9.16 26.67
CA SER A 346 2.80 9.31 28.00
C SER A 346 4.16 10.00 27.98
N ILE A 347 4.70 10.29 26.79
CA ILE A 347 6.04 10.86 26.61
C ILE A 347 5.89 12.29 26.12
N THR A 348 6.38 13.25 26.90
CA THR A 348 6.38 14.67 26.55
C THR A 348 7.66 15.03 25.79
N ALA A 349 7.51 15.78 24.70
CA ALA A 349 8.63 16.35 23.95
C ALA A 349 9.42 17.36 24.80
N ALA A 350 10.68 17.61 24.45
CA ALA A 350 11.46 18.66 25.08
C ALA A 350 10.82 20.05 24.89
N GLU A 351 10.76 20.87 25.94
CA GLU A 351 10.13 22.20 25.88
C GLU A 351 10.78 23.16 24.87
N SER A 352 12.04 22.94 24.54
CA SER A 352 12.82 23.76 23.60
C SER A 352 13.00 23.11 22.23
N ALA A 353 12.17 22.11 21.88
CA ALA A 353 12.24 21.47 20.58
C ALA A 353 11.93 22.46 19.45
N ASP A 354 12.80 22.49 18.44
CA ASP A 354 12.61 23.23 17.19
C ASP A 354 12.51 22.22 16.05
N LEU A 355 11.40 22.29 15.31
CA LEU A 355 11.09 21.42 14.17
C LEU A 355 10.88 22.24 12.88
N SER A 356 11.19 23.53 12.90
CA SER A 356 10.78 24.48 11.83
C SER A 356 11.42 24.21 10.47
N GLU A 357 12.56 23.54 10.43
CA GLU A 357 13.29 23.18 9.21
C GLU A 357 13.09 21.70 8.84
N ASN A 358 12.33 20.95 9.63
CA ASN A 358 12.18 19.51 9.42
C ASN A 358 11.01 19.17 8.51
N THR A 359 11.19 18.14 7.70
CA THR A 359 10.08 17.56 6.94
C THR A 359 9.14 16.79 7.85
N ILE A 360 7.91 16.54 7.39
CA ILE A 360 6.95 15.69 8.09
C ILE A 360 7.56 14.31 8.41
N ALA A 361 8.27 13.72 7.45
CA ALA A 361 8.92 12.41 7.62
C ALA A 361 9.98 12.45 8.74
N GLU A 362 10.84 13.47 8.74
CA GLU A 362 11.88 13.66 9.78
C GLU A 362 11.27 13.87 11.17
N VAL A 363 10.15 14.59 11.28
CA VAL A 363 9.45 14.77 12.55
C VAL A 363 8.92 13.43 13.08
N LEU A 364 8.33 12.60 12.22
CA LEU A 364 7.87 11.26 12.60
C LEU A 364 9.03 10.34 12.99
N GLN A 365 10.15 10.42 12.28
CA GLN A 365 11.38 9.74 12.64
C GLN A 365 11.87 10.15 14.04
N TYR A 366 11.90 11.46 14.34
CA TYR A 366 12.26 11.95 15.67
C TYR A 366 11.29 11.48 16.74
N VAL A 367 9.98 11.46 16.45
CA VAL A 367 8.99 10.92 17.38
C VAL A 367 9.28 9.45 17.67
N ALA A 368 9.47 8.62 16.64
CA ALA A 368 9.76 7.20 16.80
C ALA A 368 11.03 6.97 17.62
N ASN A 369 12.12 7.66 17.28
CA ASN A 369 13.39 7.56 18.02
C ASN A 369 13.24 8.01 19.48
N ALA A 370 12.56 9.13 19.74
CA ALA A 370 12.33 9.62 21.11
C ALA A 370 11.45 8.66 21.92
N ALA A 371 10.50 7.99 21.27
CA ALA A 371 9.64 6.97 21.84
C ALA A 371 10.31 5.59 21.99
N CYS A 372 11.57 5.42 21.55
CA CYS A 372 12.24 4.11 21.44
C CYS A 372 11.42 3.10 20.61
N CYS A 373 10.77 3.60 19.57
CA CYS A 373 9.93 2.88 18.63
C CYS A 373 10.61 2.78 17.26
N VAL A 374 10.15 1.83 16.46
CA VAL A 374 10.48 1.71 15.03
C VAL A 374 9.44 2.45 14.19
N PHE A 375 9.87 3.03 13.08
CA PHE A 375 9.00 3.66 12.08
C PHE A 375 9.10 2.91 10.75
N TYR A 376 7.97 2.42 10.24
CA TYR A 376 7.92 1.68 8.97
C TYR A 376 6.53 1.68 8.34
N GLN A 377 6.45 1.31 7.06
CA GLN A 377 5.20 0.95 6.38
C GLN A 377 5.11 -0.57 6.24
N ASP A 378 3.93 -1.15 6.48
CA ASP A 378 3.68 -2.56 6.13
C ASP A 378 3.25 -2.73 4.66
N ARG A 379 2.99 -3.98 4.26
CA ARG A 379 2.60 -4.31 2.88
C ARG A 379 1.16 -3.94 2.53
N ASP A 380 0.30 -3.65 3.51
CA ASP A 380 -1.04 -3.10 3.25
C ASP A 380 -0.97 -1.57 3.01
N GLY A 381 0.18 -0.97 3.29
CA GLY A 381 0.42 0.46 3.13
C GLY A 381 0.13 1.25 4.40
N MET A 382 -0.01 0.58 5.55
CA MET A 382 -0.22 1.23 6.85
C MET A 382 1.14 1.63 7.45
N LEU A 383 1.25 2.87 7.92
CA LEU A 383 2.40 3.34 8.68
C LEU A 383 2.29 2.98 10.16
N HIS A 384 3.41 2.61 10.76
CA HIS A 384 3.48 2.20 12.16
C HIS A 384 4.57 2.97 12.89
N ILE A 385 4.23 3.52 14.06
CA ILE A 385 5.21 3.91 15.08
C ILE A 385 4.91 3.13 16.35
N GLU A 386 5.69 2.06 16.56
CA GLU A 386 5.48 1.15 17.68
C GLU A 386 6.80 0.53 18.19
N PRO A 387 6.84 -0.03 19.41
CA PRO A 387 8.01 -0.75 19.89
C PRO A 387 8.36 -1.93 18.98
N LEU A 388 9.65 -2.18 18.78
CA LEU A 388 10.10 -3.33 18.00
C LEU A 388 9.51 -4.63 18.56
N GLY A 389 8.70 -5.30 17.74
CA GLY A 389 8.07 -6.58 18.09
C GLY A 389 9.09 -7.63 18.53
N SER A 390 8.65 -8.60 19.34
CA SER A 390 9.48 -9.73 19.78
C SER A 390 9.06 -11.02 19.07
N GLY A 391 10.01 -11.95 18.91
CA GLY A 391 9.76 -13.27 18.31
C GLY A 391 10.57 -13.53 17.04
N ALA A 392 10.88 -14.80 16.81
CA ALA A 392 11.49 -15.29 15.58
C ALA A 392 10.40 -15.70 14.59
N THR A 393 10.64 -15.43 13.31
CA THR A 393 9.80 -15.93 12.23
C THR A 393 10.10 -17.40 11.95
N ASP A 394 9.25 -18.06 11.18
CA ASP A 394 9.44 -19.46 10.78
C ASP A 394 10.49 -19.67 9.67
N TYR A 395 11.26 -18.63 9.35
CA TYR A 395 12.14 -18.63 8.20
C TYR A 395 13.60 -18.94 8.54
N GLU A 396 14.19 -19.88 7.80
CA GLU A 396 15.60 -20.25 7.92
C GLU A 396 16.36 -19.89 6.64
N ILE A 397 17.40 -19.07 6.74
CA ILE A 397 18.40 -18.85 5.70
C ILE A 397 19.55 -19.82 5.96
N ASN A 398 19.75 -20.77 5.06
CA ASN A 398 20.73 -21.85 5.21
C ASN A 398 21.43 -22.17 3.89
N ARG A 399 22.31 -23.17 3.92
CA ARG A 399 23.07 -23.60 2.73
C ARG A 399 22.19 -24.10 1.57
N PHE A 400 20.97 -24.54 1.83
CA PHE A 400 20.07 -25.06 0.79
C PHE A 400 19.47 -23.93 -0.05
N ASN A 401 19.05 -22.83 0.58
CA ASN A 401 18.44 -21.70 -0.11
C ASN A 401 19.39 -20.53 -0.39
N SER A 402 20.64 -20.54 0.11
CA SER A 402 21.61 -19.47 -0.12
C SER A 402 22.50 -19.73 -1.34
N TYR A 403 22.80 -18.68 -2.13
CA TYR A 403 23.72 -18.77 -3.27
C TYR A 403 25.20 -18.78 -2.86
N SER A 404 25.48 -18.26 -1.66
CA SER A 404 26.78 -18.29 -0.99
C SER A 404 26.55 -18.39 0.53
N ASN A 405 27.61 -18.67 1.30
CA ASN A 405 27.52 -18.49 2.74
C ASN A 405 27.35 -17.00 3.05
N SER A 406 26.61 -16.68 4.11
CA SER A 406 26.45 -15.31 4.57
C SER A 406 27.79 -14.66 4.91
N GLU A 407 27.95 -13.42 4.49
CA GLU A 407 29.05 -12.58 4.89
C GLU A 407 28.82 -12.09 6.33
N ILE A 408 29.89 -12.02 7.11
CA ILE A 408 29.85 -11.52 8.49
C ILE A 408 30.75 -10.31 8.55
N SER A 409 30.18 -9.17 8.90
CA SER A 409 30.92 -7.97 9.24
C SER A 409 30.73 -7.64 10.71
N LEU A 410 31.70 -6.91 11.29
CA LEU A 410 31.61 -6.43 12.66
C LEU A 410 31.54 -4.91 12.63
N THR A 411 30.47 -4.35 13.20
CA THR A 411 30.44 -2.91 13.49
C THR A 411 31.50 -2.57 14.52
N LYS A 412 31.80 -1.28 14.65
CA LYS A 412 32.74 -0.80 15.66
C LYS A 412 32.21 -1.11 17.07
N GLN A 413 33.13 -1.28 18.01
CA GLN A 413 32.74 -1.54 19.39
C GLN A 413 32.06 -0.31 19.97
N LEU A 414 30.95 -0.50 20.68
CA LEU A 414 30.27 0.58 21.39
C LEU A 414 30.99 0.85 22.72
N LYS A 415 31.45 2.08 22.91
CA LYS A 415 32.00 2.56 24.18
C LYS A 415 30.91 3.23 25.01
N ALA A 416 30.16 4.14 24.39
CA ALA A 416 29.11 4.90 25.05
C ALA A 416 28.03 5.33 24.05
N VAL A 417 26.85 5.66 24.55
CA VAL A 417 25.81 6.38 23.81
C VAL A 417 25.68 7.77 24.43
N ASN A 418 25.73 8.81 23.61
CA ASN A 418 25.61 10.21 24.01
C ASN A 418 24.38 10.83 23.33
N VAL A 419 23.39 11.22 24.13
CA VAL A 419 22.14 11.78 23.64
C VAL A 419 22.15 13.29 23.84
N ASN A 420 21.84 14.04 22.77
CA ASN A 420 21.72 15.50 22.74
C ASN A 420 22.90 16.22 23.43
N ASP A 421 24.12 15.89 23.01
CA ASP A 421 25.38 16.50 23.49
C ASP A 421 25.50 16.56 25.03
N GLY A 422 25.28 15.41 25.67
CA GLY A 422 25.47 15.23 27.11
C GLY A 422 24.21 15.30 27.96
N ALA A 423 23.01 15.40 27.35
CA ALA A 423 21.75 15.27 28.09
C ALA A 423 21.64 13.91 28.80
N ALA A 424 22.15 12.84 28.17
CA ALA A 424 22.50 11.59 28.84
C ALA A 424 23.72 10.95 28.19
N VAL A 425 24.62 10.38 29.00
CA VAL A 425 25.76 9.60 28.52
C VAL A 425 25.76 8.25 29.22
N LEU A 426 25.47 7.19 28.48
CA LEU A 426 25.54 5.82 28.96
C LEU A 426 26.84 5.19 28.49
N THR A 427 27.76 4.89 29.41
CA THR A 427 29.00 4.16 29.09
C THR A 427 28.79 2.66 29.27
N VAL A 428 28.95 1.88 28.20
CA VAL A 428 28.81 0.42 28.19
C VAL A 428 30.13 -0.32 28.00
N GLY A 429 31.20 0.40 27.62
CA GLY A 429 32.51 -0.17 27.39
C GLY A 429 33.66 0.78 27.70
N THR A 430 34.87 0.23 27.83
CA THR A 430 36.11 0.99 28.05
C THR A 430 36.83 1.35 26.75
N THR A 431 36.45 0.71 25.64
CA THR A 431 37.05 0.86 24.30
C THR A 431 35.94 0.88 23.25
N GLY A 432 36.19 1.52 22.11
CA GLY A 432 35.19 1.69 21.06
C GLY A 432 34.82 3.15 20.80
N GLU A 433 33.74 3.35 20.05
CA GLU A 433 33.20 4.66 19.69
C GLU A 433 32.04 5.08 20.58
N THR A 434 31.89 6.39 20.73
CA THR A 434 30.67 6.97 21.28
C THR A 434 29.67 7.10 20.13
N GLN A 435 28.49 6.50 20.26
CA GLN A 435 27.37 6.74 19.35
C GLN A 435 26.64 8.00 19.81
N ASP A 436 26.63 9.03 18.97
CA ASP A 436 25.86 10.24 19.22
C ASP A 436 24.43 10.08 18.66
N ILE A 437 23.44 10.54 19.42
CA ILE A 437 22.04 10.65 19.02
C ILE A 437 21.64 12.11 19.19
N SER A 438 21.20 12.74 18.10
CA SER A 438 20.66 14.10 18.10
C SER A 438 19.20 14.04 17.71
N ASN A 439 18.32 14.42 18.64
CA ASN A 439 16.88 14.41 18.44
C ASN A 439 16.26 15.53 19.29
N PRO A 440 15.71 16.60 18.67
CA PRO A 440 15.17 17.75 19.39
C PRO A 440 13.97 17.40 20.29
N LEU A 441 13.28 16.28 20.03
CA LEU A 441 12.12 15.85 20.81
C LEU A 441 12.49 15.08 22.08
N VAL A 442 13.73 14.64 22.24
CA VAL A 442 14.16 13.90 23.44
C VAL A 442 14.35 14.85 24.62
N SER A 443 13.41 14.77 25.58
CA SER A 443 13.49 15.48 26.86
C SER A 443 14.59 14.95 27.77
N SER A 444 14.96 15.74 28.79
CA SER A 444 16.01 15.36 29.75
C SER A 444 15.65 14.08 30.53
N GLU A 445 14.37 13.92 30.86
CA GLU A 445 13.82 12.74 31.53
C GLU A 445 13.85 11.50 30.62
N ARG A 446 13.74 11.69 29.31
CA ARG A 446 13.70 10.61 28.32
C ARG A 446 15.10 10.17 27.84
N ALA A 447 16.09 11.05 27.90
CA ALA A 447 17.42 10.83 27.34
C ALA A 447 18.11 9.54 27.84
N SER A 448 17.95 9.18 29.12
CA SER A 448 18.53 7.94 29.66
C SER A 448 17.89 6.67 29.09
N ALA A 449 16.59 6.68 28.84
CA ALA A 449 15.88 5.54 28.25
C ALA A 449 16.28 5.34 26.78
N VAL A 450 16.41 6.43 26.02
CA VAL A 450 16.90 6.40 24.63
C VAL A 450 18.33 5.89 24.58
N ALA A 451 19.21 6.35 25.48
CA ALA A 451 20.59 5.89 25.55
C ALA A 451 20.70 4.38 25.83
N GLN A 452 19.89 3.85 26.77
CA GLN A 452 19.87 2.43 27.08
C GLN A 452 19.32 1.60 25.91
N TRP A 453 18.20 2.02 25.32
CA TRP A 453 17.61 1.33 24.17
C TRP A 453 18.56 1.23 22.98
N ALA A 454 19.23 2.33 22.63
CA ALA A 454 20.23 2.32 21.55
C ALA A 454 21.43 1.42 21.90
N ALA A 455 21.88 1.42 23.16
CA ALA A 455 22.97 0.56 23.60
C ALA A 455 22.61 -0.93 23.50
N ASP A 456 21.40 -1.31 23.92
CA ASP A 456 20.92 -2.70 23.87
C ASP A 456 20.90 -3.25 22.44
N TYR A 457 20.55 -2.42 21.45
CA TYR A 457 20.58 -2.80 20.04
C TYR A 457 22.02 -2.87 19.47
N LEU A 458 22.84 -1.87 19.79
CA LEU A 458 24.18 -1.71 19.20
C LEU A 458 25.27 -2.57 19.86
N GLU A 459 25.02 -3.16 21.03
CA GLU A 459 25.99 -4.01 21.75
C GLU A 459 26.39 -5.23 20.91
N ASN A 460 25.43 -5.85 20.21
CA ASN A 460 25.76 -6.93 19.29
C ASN A 460 26.27 -6.37 17.96
N ARG A 461 27.56 -6.55 17.71
CA ARG A 461 28.27 -5.95 16.57
C ARG A 461 28.17 -6.75 15.28
N LYS A 462 27.64 -7.97 15.34
CA LYS A 462 27.68 -8.91 14.23
C LYS A 462 26.56 -8.58 13.25
N VAL A 463 26.92 -8.15 12.05
CA VAL A 463 26.01 -7.95 10.93
C VAL A 463 26.21 -9.09 9.93
N LEU A 464 25.11 -9.63 9.43
CA LEU A 464 25.08 -10.71 8.45
C LEU A 464 24.38 -10.22 7.19
N SER A 465 24.96 -10.54 6.04
CA SER A 465 24.33 -10.28 4.74
C SER A 465 24.54 -11.46 3.80
N GLY A 466 23.73 -11.53 2.74
CA GLY A 466 23.90 -12.56 1.73
C GLY A 466 22.82 -12.59 0.66
N ALA A 467 23.10 -13.33 -0.40
CA ALA A 467 22.18 -13.57 -1.50
C ALA A 467 21.56 -14.97 -1.40
N PHE A 468 20.25 -15.06 -1.63
CA PHE A 468 19.49 -16.30 -1.48
C PHE A 468 18.40 -16.44 -2.56
N ARG A 469 17.97 -17.68 -2.79
CA ARG A 469 16.77 -17.99 -3.55
C ARG A 469 15.58 -17.50 -2.73
N ALA A 470 15.01 -16.38 -3.14
CA ALA A 470 14.01 -15.68 -2.36
C ALA A 470 12.68 -16.43 -2.29
N ASP A 471 12.25 -16.68 -1.07
CA ASP A 471 10.85 -16.78 -0.70
C ASP A 471 10.40 -15.37 -0.27
N PRO A 472 9.56 -14.67 -1.06
CA PRO A 472 9.34 -13.24 -0.90
C PRO A 472 8.36 -12.89 0.24
N ARG A 473 8.39 -13.65 1.34
CA ARG A 473 7.61 -13.45 2.56
C ARG A 473 8.29 -12.56 3.59
N LEU A 474 9.61 -12.42 3.50
CA LEU A 474 10.39 -11.66 4.46
C LEU A 474 10.23 -10.15 4.23
N ASP A 475 10.19 -9.42 5.33
CA ASP A 475 10.18 -7.96 5.41
C ASP A 475 11.31 -7.50 6.37
N PRO A 476 11.79 -6.26 6.30
CA PRO A 476 12.57 -5.68 7.40
C PRO A 476 11.85 -5.84 8.74
N LEU A 477 12.63 -5.88 9.82
CA LEU A 477 12.22 -6.19 11.20
C LEU A 477 11.85 -7.66 11.47
N ASP A 478 11.82 -8.53 10.46
CA ASP A 478 11.70 -9.96 10.68
C ASP A 478 12.97 -10.54 11.33
N ARG A 479 12.78 -11.48 12.27
CA ARG A 479 13.89 -12.23 12.88
C ARG A 479 14.00 -13.62 12.28
N VAL A 480 15.00 -13.84 11.43
CA VAL A 480 15.22 -15.11 10.74
C VAL A 480 16.34 -15.92 11.39
N THR A 481 16.27 -17.24 11.23
CA THR A 481 17.38 -18.11 11.63
C THR A 481 18.39 -18.16 10.50
N ASN A 482 19.62 -17.70 10.72
CA ASN A 482 20.73 -17.88 9.79
C ASN A 482 21.61 -19.04 10.23
N LYS A 483 21.77 -20.03 9.35
CA LYS A 483 22.47 -21.28 9.67
C LYS A 483 23.55 -21.60 8.65
N ASN A 484 24.75 -21.81 9.16
CA ASN A 484 25.85 -22.40 8.39
C ASN A 484 26.39 -23.66 9.09
N GLN A 485 27.42 -24.28 8.52
CA GLN A 485 27.98 -25.53 9.05
C GLN A 485 28.66 -25.39 10.42
N PHE A 486 28.89 -24.18 10.91
CA PHE A 486 29.64 -23.88 12.12
C PHE A 486 28.81 -23.18 13.21
N ALA A 487 27.78 -22.44 12.83
CA ALA A 487 27.00 -21.61 13.73
C ALA A 487 25.56 -21.43 13.24
N GLU A 488 24.70 -21.18 14.22
CA GLU A 488 23.33 -20.71 14.05
C GLU A 488 23.24 -19.32 14.72
N SER A 489 22.53 -18.39 14.10
CA SER A 489 22.36 -17.03 14.63
C SER A 489 20.96 -16.53 14.29
N THR A 490 20.27 -15.97 15.26
CA THR A 490 19.04 -15.20 15.00
C THR A 490 19.44 -13.83 14.46
N VAL A 491 18.88 -13.43 13.33
CA VAL A 491 19.20 -12.17 12.65
C VAL A 491 17.94 -11.34 12.54
N LEU A 492 17.95 -10.14 13.14
CA LEU A 492 16.97 -9.11 12.85
C LEU A 492 17.32 -8.48 11.50
N VAL A 493 16.49 -8.74 10.51
CA VAL A 493 16.67 -8.22 9.16
C VAL A 493 16.36 -6.72 9.15
N THR A 494 17.25 -5.93 8.55
CA THR A 494 17.10 -4.47 8.42
C THR A 494 16.92 -4.05 6.98
N GLU A 495 17.44 -4.83 6.03
CA GLU A 495 17.30 -4.59 4.60
C GLU A 495 16.95 -5.88 3.87
N ILE A 496 16.04 -5.79 2.91
CA ILE A 496 15.70 -6.87 1.97
C ILE A 496 15.54 -6.29 0.58
N GLN A 497 16.13 -6.96 -0.40
CA GLN A 497 15.96 -6.63 -1.81
C GLN A 497 15.44 -7.85 -2.55
N TYR A 498 14.34 -7.71 -3.29
CA TYR A 498 13.85 -8.73 -4.22
C TYR A 498 14.03 -8.27 -5.65
N THR A 499 14.51 -9.18 -6.50
CA THR A 499 14.50 -8.99 -7.96
C THR A 499 13.77 -10.14 -8.63
N TYR A 500 13.09 -9.83 -9.73
CA TYR A 500 12.33 -10.78 -10.51
C TYR A 500 12.51 -10.52 -12.02
N ASN A 501 12.97 -11.55 -12.72
CA ASN A 501 13.08 -11.60 -14.18
C ASN A 501 12.66 -12.98 -14.73
N GLY A 502 11.61 -13.54 -14.12
CA GLY A 502 11.13 -14.91 -14.36
C GLY A 502 11.40 -15.89 -13.21
N ALA A 503 12.20 -15.48 -12.22
CA ALA A 503 12.35 -16.15 -10.93
C ALA A 503 12.80 -15.13 -9.87
N PHE A 504 12.44 -15.36 -8.60
CA PHE A 504 12.83 -14.48 -7.51
C PHE A 504 14.28 -14.71 -7.06
N ARG A 505 14.99 -13.60 -6.79
CA ARG A 505 16.27 -13.58 -6.08
C ARG A 505 16.19 -12.57 -4.95
N GLY A 506 16.80 -12.89 -3.82
CA GLY A 506 16.81 -12.05 -2.63
C GLY A 506 18.23 -11.68 -2.21
N ASN A 507 18.40 -10.46 -1.73
CA ASN A 507 19.51 -10.08 -0.86
C ASN A 507 18.93 -9.64 0.49
N TYR A 508 19.68 -9.87 1.56
CA TYR A 508 19.33 -9.36 2.88
C TYR A 508 20.56 -8.84 3.60
N GLU A 509 20.33 -7.90 4.51
CA GLU A 509 21.25 -7.51 5.57
C GLU A 509 20.50 -7.48 6.90
N GLY A 510 21.18 -7.85 7.99
CA GLY A 510 20.60 -7.74 9.32
C GLY A 510 21.61 -7.92 10.44
N ARG A 511 21.21 -7.49 11.64
CA ARG A 511 22.03 -7.60 12.85
C ARG A 511 21.70 -8.88 13.60
N ALA A 512 22.73 -9.61 14.04
CA ALA A 512 22.53 -10.72 14.95
C ALA A 512 21.94 -10.21 16.28
N VAL A 513 20.93 -10.89 16.78
CA VAL A 513 20.31 -10.61 18.07
C VAL A 513 20.52 -11.80 19.01
N VAL A 514 20.57 -11.51 20.31
CA VAL A 514 20.86 -12.50 21.36
C VAL A 514 19.59 -13.20 21.81
#